data_AF-A0A6P0X4A6-F1
#
_entry.id   AF-A0A6P0X4A6-F1
#
_cell.length_a   1.000
_cell.length_b   1.000
_cell.length_c   1.000
_cell.angle_alpha   90.00
_cell.angle_beta   90.00
_cell.angle_gamma   90.00
#
_symmetry.space_group_name_H-M   'P 1'
#
loop_
_entity.id
_entity.type
_entity.pdbx_description
1 polymer ?
#
loop_
_entity_poly.entity_id
_entity_poly.type
_entity_poly.pdbx_seq_one_letter_code
_entity_poly.pdbx_strand_id
1 'polypeptide(L)'
;MLELFIANITVSASVEPTSFAQWCHKTEEISPAARQTVQAMLEAAETQDCDRADTILSQRRELSLVPQELFNPTAKLTDISPLASLTQLTHLELPYNNIKNVSPLAGLTNLTYLDLQANDISVLTPLANLTKLRSLRLGVNAISDVRPLASLTQLNWLELENNQIENIQGSICHF
;
A
#
# COMPACT_ATOMS: atom_id res chain seq x y z
N MET A 1 2.96 -41.26 -35.50
CA MET A 1 1.76 -41.09 -34.66
C MET A 1 2.27 -40.58 -33.32
N LEU A 2 2.28 -39.25 -33.14
CA LEU A 2 2.79 -38.59 -31.93
C LEU A 2 1.84 -38.88 -30.76
N GLU A 3 2.35 -39.40 -29.65
CA GLU A 3 1.64 -39.31 -28.37
C GLU A 3 1.96 -37.96 -27.71
N LEU A 4 0.92 -37.13 -27.59
CA LEU A 4 0.94 -35.90 -26.82
C LEU A 4 0.84 -36.24 -25.33
N PHE A 5 1.90 -35.96 -24.58
CA PHE A 5 1.82 -35.78 -23.12
C PHE A 5 1.02 -34.49 -22.86
N ILE A 6 -0.26 -34.63 -22.53
CA ILE A 6 -1.02 -33.54 -21.91
C ILE A 6 -0.67 -33.55 -20.43
N ALA A 7 0.18 -32.61 -20.01
CA ALA A 7 0.35 -32.29 -18.61
C ALA A 7 -0.98 -31.74 -18.08
N ASN A 8 -1.58 -32.43 -17.11
CA ASN A 8 -2.68 -31.92 -16.30
C ASN A 8 -2.17 -30.71 -15.50
N ILE A 9 -2.38 -29.51 -16.04
CA ILE A 9 -2.24 -28.28 -15.27
C ILE A 9 -3.48 -28.21 -14.38
N THR A 10 -3.35 -28.74 -13.15
CA THR A 10 -4.25 -28.38 -12.08
C THR A 10 -4.07 -26.89 -11.83
N VAL A 11 -5.08 -26.08 -12.17
CA VAL A 11 -5.20 -24.70 -11.70
C VAL A 11 -5.43 -24.78 -10.20
N SER A 12 -4.34 -24.89 -9.45
CA SER A 12 -4.32 -24.60 -8.02
C SER A 12 -4.69 -23.13 -7.90
N ALA A 13 -5.83 -22.84 -7.26
CA ALA A 13 -6.14 -21.48 -6.82
C ALA A 13 -4.93 -20.98 -6.03
N SER A 14 -4.17 -20.04 -6.60
CA SER A 14 -2.98 -19.50 -5.98
C SER A 14 -3.43 -18.80 -4.71
N VAL A 15 -3.11 -19.38 -3.56
CA VAL A 15 -3.31 -18.73 -2.27
C VAL A 15 -2.50 -17.44 -2.28
N GLU A 16 -3.20 -16.31 -2.16
CA GLU A 16 -2.59 -14.98 -2.08
C GLU A 16 -1.55 -14.96 -0.94
N PRO A 17 -0.35 -14.38 -1.17
CA PRO A 17 0.69 -14.35 -0.14
C PRO A 17 0.24 -13.56 1.09
N THR A 18 0.43 -14.15 2.28
CA THR A 18 -0.03 -13.62 3.57
C THR A 18 1.08 -12.99 4.43
N SER A 19 2.33 -13.10 3.98
CA SER A 19 3.52 -12.53 4.62
C SER A 19 4.46 -11.94 3.57
N PHE A 20 5.37 -11.06 3.99
CA PHE A 20 6.37 -10.52 3.09
C PHE A 20 7.28 -11.63 2.54
N ALA A 21 7.70 -12.59 3.37
CA ALA A 21 8.51 -13.73 2.92
C ALA A 21 7.84 -14.47 1.76
N GLN A 22 6.53 -14.75 1.85
CA GLN A 22 5.80 -15.42 0.77
C GLN A 22 5.73 -14.58 -0.51
N TRP A 23 5.56 -13.25 -0.41
CA TRP A 23 5.65 -12.35 -1.55
C TRP A 23 7.05 -12.39 -2.19
N CYS A 24 8.10 -12.38 -1.36
CA CYS A 24 9.48 -12.34 -1.79
C CYS A 24 9.97 -13.65 -2.43
N HIS A 25 9.59 -14.80 -1.90
CA HIS A 25 9.95 -16.11 -2.48
C HIS A 25 9.21 -16.40 -3.79
N LYS A 26 8.06 -15.76 -4.04
CA LYS A 26 7.22 -15.98 -5.23
C LYS A 26 7.41 -14.94 -6.33
N THR A 27 8.58 -14.31 -6.42
CA THR A 27 8.83 -13.20 -7.36
C THR A 27 8.49 -13.54 -8.81
N GLU A 28 8.67 -14.77 -9.28
CA GLU A 28 8.32 -15.17 -10.66
C GLU A 28 6.81 -15.41 -10.89
N GLU A 29 6.04 -15.66 -9.83
CA GLU A 29 4.59 -15.93 -9.90
C GLU A 29 3.74 -14.66 -9.75
N ILE A 30 4.30 -13.60 -9.18
CA ILE A 30 3.58 -12.35 -8.92
C ILE A 30 3.77 -11.32 -10.04
N SER A 31 2.89 -10.32 -10.06
CA SER A 31 2.95 -9.25 -11.06
C SER A 31 4.30 -8.49 -11.02
N PRO A 32 4.77 -7.92 -12.14
CA PRO A 32 5.94 -7.04 -12.13
C PRO A 32 5.81 -5.86 -11.15
N ALA A 33 4.59 -5.33 -11.00
CA ALA A 33 4.30 -4.26 -10.06
C ALA A 33 4.44 -4.70 -8.59
N ALA A 34 3.98 -5.90 -8.25
CA ALA A 34 4.15 -6.46 -6.90
C ALA A 34 5.63 -6.76 -6.61
N ARG A 35 6.37 -7.32 -7.59
CA ARG A 35 7.83 -7.54 -7.48
C ARG A 35 8.59 -6.26 -7.17
N GLN A 36 8.19 -5.16 -7.78
CA GLN A 36 8.81 -3.86 -7.55
C GLN A 36 8.61 -3.38 -6.11
N THR A 37 7.41 -3.56 -5.56
CA THR A 37 7.17 -3.28 -4.14
C THR A 37 7.99 -4.20 -3.24
N VAL A 38 8.09 -5.49 -3.57
CA VAL A 38 8.97 -6.43 -2.86
C VAL A 38 10.41 -5.93 -2.86
N GLN A 39 10.93 -5.49 -4.01
CA GLN A 39 12.28 -4.96 -4.13
C GLN A 39 12.49 -3.70 -3.27
N ALA A 40 11.53 -2.76 -3.29
CA ALA A 40 11.58 -1.57 -2.44
C ALA A 40 11.57 -1.93 -0.94
N MET A 41 10.82 -2.97 -0.55
CA MET A 41 10.80 -3.46 0.83
C MET A 41 12.09 -4.17 1.23
N LEU A 42 12.73 -4.93 0.33
CA LEU A 42 14.06 -5.52 0.55
C LEU A 42 15.11 -4.44 0.78
N GLU A 43 15.10 -3.38 -0.04
CA GLU A 43 15.97 -2.22 0.12
C GLU A 43 15.74 -1.52 1.46
N ALA A 44 14.46 -1.29 1.83
CA ALA A 44 14.12 -0.71 3.13
C ALA A 44 14.52 -1.59 4.32
N ALA A 45 14.58 -2.91 4.14
CA ALA A 45 15.04 -3.88 5.13
C ALA A 45 16.57 -4.09 5.12
N GLU A 46 17.28 -3.46 4.17
CA GLU A 46 18.74 -3.55 3.99
C GLU A 46 19.23 -5.00 3.82
N THR A 47 18.45 -5.83 3.13
CA THR A 47 18.82 -7.23 2.90
C THR A 47 18.18 -7.78 1.62
N GLN A 48 18.79 -8.82 1.06
CA GLN A 48 18.24 -9.60 -0.07
C GLN A 48 17.64 -10.93 0.38
N ASP A 49 17.78 -11.29 1.66
CA ASP A 49 17.22 -12.50 2.23
C ASP A 49 15.76 -12.26 2.62
N CYS A 50 14.85 -12.98 1.96
CA CYS A 50 13.40 -12.84 2.11
C CYS A 50 12.94 -13.09 3.55
N ASP A 51 13.45 -14.11 4.23
CA ASP A 51 13.03 -14.49 5.58
C ASP A 51 13.59 -13.52 6.62
N ARG A 52 14.81 -13.04 6.39
CA ARG A 52 15.43 -11.99 7.20
C ARG A 52 14.67 -10.67 7.07
N ALA A 53 14.32 -10.27 5.85
CA ALA A 53 13.53 -9.08 5.59
C ALA A 53 12.13 -9.19 6.22
N ASP A 54 11.46 -10.33 6.13
CA ASP A 54 10.16 -10.56 6.78
C ASP A 54 10.23 -10.38 8.30
N THR A 55 11.27 -10.93 8.94
CA THR A 55 11.53 -10.76 10.37
C THR A 55 11.71 -9.28 10.74
N ILE A 56 12.41 -8.50 9.91
CA ILE A 56 12.66 -7.07 10.13
C ILE A 56 11.38 -6.26 9.93
N LEU A 57 10.70 -6.48 8.81
CA LEU A 57 9.56 -5.69 8.36
C LEU A 57 8.31 -5.96 9.22
N SER A 58 8.08 -7.21 9.62
CA SER A 58 6.92 -7.59 10.45
C SER A 58 6.91 -6.93 11.83
N GLN A 59 8.07 -6.47 12.33
CA GLN A 59 8.20 -5.76 13.61
C GLN A 59 8.35 -4.25 13.45
N ARG A 60 8.48 -3.76 12.21
CA ARG A 60 8.77 -2.37 11.93
C ARG A 60 7.56 -1.47 12.28
N ARG A 61 7.84 -0.32 12.89
CA ARG A 61 6.83 0.69 13.25
C ARG A 61 6.68 1.79 12.23
N GLU A 62 7.73 2.05 11.47
CA GLU A 62 7.83 3.15 10.54
C GLU A 62 8.42 2.65 9.22
N LEU A 63 7.74 2.88 8.11
CA LEU A 63 8.20 2.50 6.79
C LEU A 63 7.97 3.65 5.82
N SER A 64 9.01 4.01 5.06
CA SER A 64 8.96 5.04 4.03
C SER A 64 9.46 4.45 2.72
N LEU A 65 8.60 4.41 1.70
CA LEU A 65 8.93 3.96 0.35
C LEU A 65 8.69 5.10 -0.64
N VAL A 66 9.59 6.09 -0.59
CA VAL A 66 9.61 7.23 -1.50
C VAL A 66 10.47 6.88 -2.73
N PRO A 67 10.01 7.17 -3.96
CA PRO A 67 10.85 7.02 -5.14
C PRO A 67 12.15 7.83 -5.04
N GLN A 68 13.28 7.23 -5.37
CA GLN A 68 14.56 7.94 -5.43
C GLN A 68 14.79 8.50 -6.84
N GLU A 69 14.80 9.82 -6.97
CA GLU A 69 14.84 10.50 -8.29
C GLU A 69 16.24 10.62 -8.94
N LEU A 70 17.33 10.04 -8.40
CA LEU A 70 18.68 10.47 -8.83
C LEU A 70 19.69 9.38 -9.27
N PHE A 71 19.66 8.15 -8.79
CA PHE A 71 20.75 7.19 -9.12
C PHE A 71 20.34 5.73 -9.34
N ASN A 72 19.09 5.38 -9.07
CA ASN A 72 18.55 4.05 -9.34
C ASN A 72 17.04 4.19 -9.55
N PRO A 73 16.49 3.89 -10.73
CA PRO A 73 15.04 3.97 -10.95
C PRO A 73 14.36 2.82 -10.19
N THR A 74 14.18 2.95 -8.88
CA THR A 74 13.01 2.34 -8.25
C THR A 74 11.83 3.08 -8.85
N ALA A 75 11.23 2.49 -9.89
CA ALA A 75 10.08 3.09 -10.53
C ALA A 75 8.96 3.26 -9.47
N LYS A 76 8.04 4.17 -9.74
CA LYS A 76 6.93 4.48 -8.85
C LYS A 76 6.08 3.23 -8.58
N LEU A 77 5.71 3.02 -7.32
CA LEU A 77 4.90 1.88 -6.91
C LEU A 77 3.46 2.02 -7.43
N THR A 78 2.89 0.91 -7.88
CA THR A 78 1.49 0.83 -8.35
C THR A 78 0.69 -0.24 -7.60
N ASP A 79 1.32 -1.36 -7.28
CA ASP A 79 0.74 -2.48 -6.52
C ASP A 79 1.43 -2.61 -5.15
N ILE A 80 0.73 -2.22 -4.10
CA ILE A 80 1.21 -2.25 -2.72
C ILE A 80 0.70 -3.46 -1.92
N SER A 81 0.18 -4.49 -2.58
CA SER A 81 -0.29 -5.72 -1.93
C SER A 81 0.74 -6.36 -0.97
N PRO A 82 2.05 -6.34 -1.26
CA PRO A 82 3.07 -6.85 -0.33
C PRO A 82 3.09 -6.18 1.06
N LEU A 83 2.56 -4.96 1.21
CA LEU A 83 2.52 -4.25 2.49
C LEU A 83 1.45 -4.78 3.46
N ALA A 84 0.47 -5.54 2.97
CA ALA A 84 -0.73 -5.90 3.74
C ALA A 84 -0.45 -6.67 5.05
N SER A 85 0.69 -7.37 5.12
CA SER A 85 1.09 -8.16 6.29
C SER A 85 1.77 -7.33 7.39
N LEU A 86 2.16 -6.07 7.13
CA LEU A 86 2.94 -5.24 8.05
C LEU A 86 2.08 -4.55 9.13
N THR A 87 1.25 -5.33 9.81
CA THR A 87 0.20 -4.88 10.74
C THR A 87 0.72 -4.13 11.99
N GLN A 88 2.02 -4.18 12.25
CA GLN A 88 2.67 -3.47 13.34
C GLN A 88 3.00 -2.00 13.01
N LEU A 89 2.87 -1.58 11.75
CA LEU A 89 3.13 -0.21 11.33
C LEU A 89 2.25 0.80 12.05
N THR A 90 2.86 1.93 12.39
CA THR A 90 2.25 3.11 13.00
C THR A 90 2.45 4.35 12.12
N HIS A 91 3.54 4.39 11.35
CA HIS A 91 3.86 5.45 10.41
C HIS A 91 4.18 4.83 9.05
N LEU A 92 3.48 5.29 8.01
CA LEU A 92 3.69 4.83 6.65
C LEU A 92 3.74 6.01 5.68
N GLU A 93 4.80 6.08 4.90
CA GLU A 93 5.00 7.08 3.85
C GLU A 93 5.12 6.39 2.49
N LEU A 94 4.21 6.71 1.58
CA LEU A 94 4.23 6.28 0.18
C LEU A 94 4.02 7.45 -0.80
N PRO A 95 4.56 8.67 -0.55
CA PRO A 95 4.30 9.80 -1.44
C PRO A 95 4.99 9.65 -2.80
N TYR A 96 4.50 10.37 -3.80
CA TYR A 96 5.05 10.48 -5.15
C TYR A 96 5.08 9.18 -5.98
N ASN A 97 4.22 8.21 -5.62
CA ASN A 97 4.06 6.95 -6.35
C ASN A 97 2.93 7.03 -7.40
N ASN A 98 2.53 5.90 -7.98
CA ASN A 98 1.39 5.78 -8.91
C ASN A 98 0.32 4.84 -8.33
N ILE A 99 0.12 4.90 -7.01
CA ILE A 99 -0.81 4.03 -6.30
C ILE A 99 -2.24 4.47 -6.62
N LYS A 100 -3.07 3.51 -7.05
CA LYS A 100 -4.51 3.71 -7.27
C LYS A 100 -5.36 2.98 -6.24
N ASN A 101 -4.91 1.78 -5.87
CA ASN A 101 -5.63 0.87 -4.98
C ASN A 101 -4.96 0.83 -3.60
N VAL A 102 -5.66 1.36 -2.59
CA VAL A 102 -5.21 1.35 -1.19
C VAL A 102 -5.86 0.24 -0.35
N SER A 103 -6.56 -0.72 -0.98
CA SER A 103 -7.15 -1.88 -0.28
C SER A 103 -6.17 -2.67 0.58
N PRO A 104 -4.89 -2.87 0.16
CA PRO A 104 -3.89 -3.54 0.99
C PRO A 104 -3.64 -2.88 2.35
N LEU A 105 -3.96 -1.58 2.51
CA LEU A 105 -3.74 -0.84 3.75
C LEU A 105 -4.87 -1.05 4.77
N ALA A 106 -6.01 -1.62 4.39
CA ALA A 106 -7.21 -1.70 5.24
C ALA A 106 -6.98 -2.43 6.58
N GLY A 107 -6.04 -3.38 6.61
CA GLY A 107 -5.68 -4.15 7.80
C GLY A 107 -4.67 -3.46 8.73
N LEU A 108 -4.04 -2.36 8.32
CA LEU A 108 -2.98 -1.67 9.07
C LEU A 108 -3.55 -0.74 10.15
N THR A 109 -4.45 -1.27 10.97
CA THR A 109 -5.27 -0.53 11.95
C THR A 109 -4.48 0.14 13.09
N ASN A 110 -3.17 -0.09 13.17
CA ASN A 110 -2.27 0.58 14.11
C ASN A 110 -1.68 1.90 13.58
N LEU A 111 -1.93 2.26 12.32
CA LEU A 111 -1.45 3.51 11.72
C LEU A 111 -1.97 4.73 12.48
N THR A 112 -1.05 5.61 12.85
CA THR A 112 -1.28 6.94 13.42
C THR A 112 -0.89 8.05 12.43
N TYR A 113 -0.01 7.74 11.48
CA TYR A 113 0.42 8.64 10.42
C TYR A 113 0.41 7.89 9.08
N LEU A 114 -0.19 8.50 8.06
CA LEU A 114 -0.21 7.97 6.70
C LEU A 114 -0.01 9.10 5.69
N ASP A 115 1.04 9.00 4.88
CA ASP A 115 1.31 9.89 3.75
C ASP A 115 1.14 9.17 2.42
N LEU A 116 0.15 9.62 1.64
CA LEU A 116 -0.21 9.13 0.31
C LEU A 116 -0.23 10.29 -0.70
N GLN A 117 0.45 11.40 -0.42
CA GLN A 117 0.50 12.56 -1.29
C GLN A 117 1.02 12.19 -2.69
N ALA A 118 0.52 12.84 -3.75
CA ALA A 118 0.98 12.69 -5.12
C ALA A 118 0.93 11.23 -5.60
N ASN A 119 -0.28 10.67 -5.59
CA ASN A 119 -0.64 9.36 -6.12
C ASN A 119 -1.85 9.50 -7.07
N ASP A 120 -2.43 8.38 -7.50
CA ASP A 120 -3.59 8.33 -8.42
C ASP A 120 -4.85 7.79 -7.70
N ILE A 121 -5.01 8.09 -6.40
CA ILE A 121 -6.09 7.52 -5.56
C ILE A 121 -7.39 8.28 -5.78
N SER A 122 -8.50 7.55 -5.90
CA SER A 122 -9.86 8.13 -5.97
C SER A 122 -10.85 7.51 -4.98
N VAL A 123 -10.57 6.30 -4.47
CA VAL A 123 -11.46 5.54 -3.57
C VAL A 123 -10.84 5.40 -2.19
N LEU A 124 -11.51 5.93 -1.17
CA LEU A 124 -11.01 5.97 0.21
C LEU A 124 -11.64 4.93 1.15
N THR A 125 -12.62 4.15 0.68
CA THR A 125 -13.31 3.12 1.51
C THR A 125 -12.36 2.22 2.32
N PRO A 126 -11.21 1.75 1.78
CA PRO A 126 -10.29 0.94 2.56
C PRO A 126 -9.69 1.63 3.79
N LEU A 127 -9.62 2.95 3.81
CA LEU A 127 -9.02 3.72 4.90
C LEU A 127 -9.99 3.93 6.09
N ALA A 128 -11.28 3.66 5.91
CA ALA A 128 -12.32 3.97 6.90
C ALA A 128 -12.11 3.28 8.27
N ASN A 129 -11.39 2.16 8.32
CA ASN A 129 -11.13 1.41 9.55
C ASN A 129 -9.82 1.83 10.26
N LEU A 130 -9.05 2.75 9.69
CA LEU A 130 -7.79 3.24 10.26
C LEU A 130 -8.02 4.29 11.36
N THR A 131 -8.91 3.99 12.29
CA THR A 131 -9.48 4.91 13.30
C THR A 131 -8.48 5.51 14.29
N LYS A 132 -7.24 5.00 14.33
CA LYS A 132 -6.13 5.54 15.11
C LYS A 132 -5.33 6.63 14.37
N LEU A 133 -5.63 6.90 13.10
CA LEU A 133 -4.96 7.94 12.33
C LEU A 133 -5.15 9.31 13.00
N ARG A 134 -4.02 10.01 13.15
CA ARG A 134 -3.93 11.38 13.66
C ARG A 134 -3.50 12.35 12.58
N SER A 135 -2.76 11.88 11.59
CA SER A 135 -2.32 12.66 10.43
C SER A 135 -2.50 11.84 9.17
N LEU A 136 -3.22 12.39 8.20
CA LEU A 136 -3.46 11.78 6.90
C LEU A 136 -3.20 12.81 5.79
N ARG A 137 -2.25 12.50 4.91
CA ARG A 137 -1.94 13.32 3.74
C ARG A 137 -2.38 12.62 2.48
N LEU A 138 -3.28 13.27 1.74
CA LEU A 138 -3.89 12.79 0.51
C LEU A 138 -3.84 13.87 -0.59
N GLY A 139 -3.00 14.90 -0.44
CA GLY A 139 -2.83 15.95 -1.43
C GLY A 139 -2.40 15.41 -2.79
N VAL A 140 -2.77 16.09 -3.87
CA VAL A 140 -2.40 15.72 -5.25
C VAL A 140 -2.84 14.27 -5.57
N ASN A 141 -4.15 14.04 -5.57
CA ASN A 141 -4.78 12.77 -5.91
C ASN A 141 -6.04 13.03 -6.78
N ALA A 142 -6.86 12.01 -7.02
CA ALA A 142 -8.09 12.09 -7.80
C ALA A 142 -9.35 11.86 -6.94
N ILE A 143 -9.33 12.31 -5.68
CA ILE A 143 -10.41 12.08 -4.71
C ILE A 143 -11.54 13.06 -4.94
N SER A 144 -12.78 12.57 -5.01
CA SER A 144 -14.00 13.39 -5.05
C SER A 144 -14.95 13.14 -3.87
N ASP A 145 -14.86 11.98 -3.22
CA ASP A 145 -15.70 11.60 -2.07
C ASP A 145 -14.86 11.32 -0.83
N VAL A 146 -15.03 12.15 0.19
CA VAL A 146 -14.34 12.03 1.49
C VAL A 146 -15.21 11.43 2.59
N ARG A 147 -16.46 11.05 2.32
CA ARG A 147 -17.36 10.41 3.31
C ARG A 147 -16.73 9.19 4.00
N PRO A 148 -15.92 8.34 3.33
CA PRO A 148 -15.26 7.23 4.00
C PRO A 148 -14.34 7.62 5.16
N LEU A 149 -13.88 8.88 5.22
CA LEU A 149 -13.02 9.37 6.29
C LEU A 149 -13.79 9.80 7.55
N ALA A 150 -15.13 9.81 7.53
CA ALA A 150 -15.95 10.30 8.64
C ALA A 150 -15.77 9.50 9.96
N SER A 151 -15.32 8.25 9.89
CA SER A 151 -15.00 7.41 11.05
C SER A 151 -13.65 7.74 11.70
N LEU A 152 -12.79 8.51 11.04
CA LEU A 152 -11.43 8.85 11.51
C LEU A 152 -11.44 10.00 12.52
N THR A 153 -12.20 9.82 13.60
CA THR A 153 -12.47 10.82 14.65
C THR A 153 -11.24 11.27 15.45
N GLN A 154 -10.08 10.64 15.27
CA GLN A 154 -8.81 11.02 15.91
C GLN A 154 -7.90 11.86 15.01
N LEU A 155 -8.32 12.20 13.78
CA LEU A 155 -7.54 13.04 12.88
C LEU A 155 -7.37 14.45 13.45
N ASN A 156 -6.11 14.84 13.65
CA ASN A 156 -5.71 16.20 13.99
C ASN A 156 -5.24 16.98 12.76
N TRP A 157 -4.82 16.27 11.71
CA TRP A 157 -4.33 16.85 10.46
C TRP A 157 -4.83 16.05 9.26
N LEU A 158 -5.47 16.73 8.31
CA LEU A 158 -5.95 16.16 7.06
C LEU A 158 -5.58 17.10 5.91
N GLU A 159 -4.79 16.61 4.96
CA GLU A 159 -4.40 17.34 3.76
C GLU A 159 -5.09 16.73 2.54
N LEU A 160 -5.86 17.56 1.82
CA LEU A 160 -6.66 17.16 0.65
C LEU A 160 -6.46 18.10 -0.55
N GLU A 161 -5.46 18.98 -0.50
CA GLU A 161 -5.21 19.93 -1.59
C GLU A 161 -5.02 19.23 -2.94
N ASN A 162 -5.39 19.91 -4.04
CA ASN A 162 -5.22 19.37 -5.39
C ASN A 162 -5.91 18.01 -5.60
N ASN A 163 -7.16 17.89 -5.14
CA ASN A 163 -8.07 16.79 -5.43
C ASN A 163 -9.29 17.28 -6.23
N GLN A 164 -10.22 16.37 -6.54
CA GLN A 164 -11.44 16.63 -7.33
C GLN A 164 -12.68 16.78 -6.43
N ILE A 165 -12.49 17.39 -5.26
CA ILE A 165 -13.55 17.56 -4.26
C ILE A 165 -14.41 18.76 -4.66
N GLU A 166 -15.51 18.49 -5.36
CA GLU A 166 -16.49 19.50 -5.73
C GLU A 166 -17.66 19.50 -4.73
N ASN A 167 -18.04 20.69 -4.24
CA ASN A 167 -19.26 20.96 -3.46
C ASN A 167 -19.65 19.89 -2.43
N ILE A 168 -18.97 19.88 -1.27
CA ILE A 168 -19.46 19.15 -0.10
C ILE A 168 -20.69 19.90 0.45
N GLN A 169 -21.88 19.64 -0.09
CA GLN A 169 -23.11 20.16 0.51
C GLN A 169 -23.34 19.44 1.86
N GLY A 170 -23.10 20.21 2.93
CA GLY A 170 -23.64 20.07 4.29
C GLY A 170 -23.73 18.65 4.86
N SER A 171 -22.65 18.17 5.51
CA SER A 171 -22.70 17.23 6.67
C SER A 171 -21.32 16.81 7.21
N ILE A 172 -20.20 17.11 6.52
CA ILE A 172 -18.92 16.43 6.83
C ILE A 172 -17.89 17.33 7.54
N CYS A 173 -18.13 18.64 7.67
CA CYS A 173 -17.23 19.53 8.40
C CYS A 173 -17.60 19.57 9.90
N HIS A 174 -17.16 18.57 10.66
CA HIS A 174 -16.87 18.70 12.09
C HIS A 174 -15.51 18.06 12.32
N PHE A 175 -14.46 18.86 12.13
CA PHE A 175 -13.12 18.58 12.64
C PHE A 175 -12.84 19.59 13.75
#